data_AF-A0A5C9EN75-F1
#
_entry.id   AF-A0A5C9EN75-F1
#
_cell.length_a   1.000
_cell.length_b   1.000
_cell.length_c   1.000
_cell.angle_alpha   90.00
_cell.angle_beta   90.00
_cell.angle_gamma   90.00
#
_symmetry.space_group_name_H-M   'P 1'
#
loop_
_entity.id
_entity.type
_entity.pdbx_description
1 polymer ?
#
loop_
_entity_poly.entity_id
_entity_poly.type
_entity_poly.pdbx_seq_one_letter_code
_entity_poly.pdbx_strand_id
1 'polypeptide(L)'
;MDIEKKQDSIDDFSGYEPKRSPDTLEDYIRGENRVFEILDKIGPKSLENIGRIVLKFISYQKKALNNSGLYREGHPGLGANKEQYYPSDEELIVSELGEWILELLKPLDEETYRKVKQKYGLKSGKLMFHRITFRHVDVMGSGRYFYAEKAPKRTALIL
;
A
#
# COMPACT_ATOMS: atom_id res chain seq x y z
N MET A 1 -12.77 54.42 22.59
CA MET A 1 -12.80 53.18 23.39
C MET A 1 -12.68 52.06 22.37
N ASP A 2 -11.45 51.83 21.97
CA ASP A 2 -11.08 50.99 20.84
C ASP A 2 -10.81 49.59 21.38
N ILE A 3 -11.67 48.65 21.00
CA ILE A 3 -11.46 47.23 21.28
C ILE A 3 -10.90 46.64 19.98
N GLU A 4 -9.59 46.79 19.77
CA GLU A 4 -8.84 45.94 18.87
C GLU A 4 -8.80 44.53 19.49
N LYS A 5 -9.70 43.65 19.06
CA LYS A 5 -9.50 42.21 19.24
C LYS A 5 -8.42 41.79 18.26
N LYS A 6 -7.18 41.67 18.76
CA LYS A 6 -6.10 40.96 18.09
C LYS A 6 -6.57 39.56 17.73
N GLN A 7 -6.66 39.32 16.45
CA GLN A 7 -6.70 38.01 15.83
C GLN A 7 -5.31 37.39 16.06
N ASP A 8 -5.11 36.66 17.15
CA ASP A 8 -3.92 35.81 17.29
C ASP A 8 -4.13 34.57 16.42
N SER A 9 -3.87 34.73 15.12
CA SER A 9 -3.61 33.62 14.21
C SER A 9 -2.28 33.00 14.60
N ILE A 10 -2.31 31.98 15.46
CA ILE A 10 -1.18 31.06 15.65
C ILE A 10 -1.14 30.14 14.43
N ASP A 11 -0.76 30.69 13.28
CA ASP A 11 -0.26 29.93 12.14
C ASP A 11 1.25 29.82 12.34
N ASP A 12 1.69 28.95 13.25
CA ASP A 12 3.12 28.70 13.42
C ASP A 12 3.48 27.28 12.96
N PHE A 13 3.49 27.11 11.64
CA PHE A 13 4.07 25.96 10.94
C PHE A 13 5.58 26.14 10.71
N SER A 14 6.26 27.05 11.41
CA SER A 14 7.66 27.42 11.12
C SER A 14 8.68 26.29 11.24
N GLY A 15 8.31 25.17 11.86
CA GLY A 15 9.12 23.94 11.90
C GLY A 15 8.52 22.74 11.15
N TYR A 16 7.41 22.91 10.43
CA TYR A 16 6.79 21.80 9.70
C TYR A 16 7.53 21.53 8.40
N GLU A 17 8.26 20.41 8.37
CA GLU A 17 8.82 19.88 7.12
C GLU A 17 7.89 18.80 6.54
N PRO A 18 7.30 19.04 5.35
CA PRO A 18 6.52 18.02 4.68
C PRO A 18 7.40 16.84 4.30
N LYS A 19 6.82 15.65 4.34
CA LYS A 19 7.50 14.44 3.90
C LYS A 19 7.86 14.58 2.41
N ARG A 20 9.12 14.37 2.07
CA ARG A 20 9.61 14.43 0.67
C ARG A 20 9.59 13.08 -0.03
N SER A 21 9.50 11.98 0.71
CA SER A 21 9.37 10.63 0.18
C SER A 21 7.89 10.24 -0.01
N PRO A 22 7.59 9.32 -0.93
CA PRO A 22 6.22 8.88 -1.21
C PRO A 22 5.56 8.24 0.02
N ASP A 23 4.23 8.20 0.03
CA ASP A 23 3.44 7.47 1.03
C ASP A 23 3.45 5.98 0.72
N THR A 24 3.85 5.19 1.71
CA THR A 24 4.12 3.76 1.59
C THR A 24 3.34 2.96 2.61
N LEU A 25 3.37 1.63 2.45
CA LEU A 25 2.85 0.68 3.43
C LEU A 25 3.46 0.89 4.83
N GLU A 26 4.74 1.27 4.89
CA GLU A 26 5.51 1.52 6.12
C GLU A 26 5.01 2.75 6.87
N ASP A 27 4.51 3.75 6.16
CA ASP A 27 3.91 4.92 6.80
C ASP A 27 2.53 4.63 7.38
N TYR A 28 1.78 3.76 6.70
CA TYR A 28 0.46 3.34 7.11
C TYR A 28 0.50 2.38 8.31
N ILE A 29 1.35 1.35 8.24
CA ILE A 29 1.55 0.38 9.31
C ILE A 29 2.63 0.88 10.27
N ARG A 30 2.21 1.41 11.41
CA ARG A 30 3.17 1.83 12.46
C ARG A 30 3.63 0.62 13.29
N GLY A 31 4.95 0.48 13.45
CA GLY A 31 5.58 -0.48 14.37
C GLY A 31 5.66 -1.92 13.85
N GLU A 32 6.00 -2.85 14.75
CA GLU A 32 6.07 -4.27 14.42
C GLU A 32 4.69 -4.78 13.99
N ASN A 33 4.62 -5.30 12.77
CA ASN A 33 3.38 -5.81 12.21
C ASN A 33 3.66 -7.10 11.44
N ARG A 34 2.71 -8.03 11.54
CA ARG A 34 2.72 -9.32 10.87
C ARG A 34 2.94 -9.22 9.35
N VAL A 35 2.46 -8.15 8.72
CA VAL A 35 2.68 -7.87 7.29
C VAL A 35 4.18 -7.81 6.97
N PHE A 36 4.96 -7.01 7.70
CA PHE A 36 6.40 -6.91 7.49
C PHE A 36 7.13 -8.22 7.77
N GLU A 37 6.77 -8.92 8.85
CA GLU A 37 7.34 -10.25 9.11
C GLU A 37 7.11 -11.22 7.95
N ILE A 38 5.93 -11.18 7.33
CA ILE A 38 5.59 -12.04 6.21
C ILE A 38 6.41 -11.64 4.98
N LEU A 39 6.50 -10.34 4.67
CA LEU A 39 7.29 -9.83 3.54
C LEU A 39 8.78 -10.17 3.71
N ASP A 40 9.34 -10.00 4.91
CA ASP A 40 10.72 -10.37 5.23
C ASP A 40 10.95 -11.88 5.07
N LYS A 41 10.00 -12.69 5.55
CA LYS A 41 10.04 -14.15 5.34
C LYS A 41 9.96 -14.54 3.88
N ILE A 42 9.41 -13.72 2.98
CA ILE A 42 9.41 -14.00 1.53
C ILE A 42 10.79 -13.73 0.94
N GLY A 43 11.50 -12.75 1.49
CA GLY A 43 12.83 -12.33 1.05
C GLY A 43 12.75 -11.12 0.12
N PRO A 44 13.91 -10.61 -0.33
CA PRO A 44 13.99 -9.36 -1.08
C PRO A 44 13.27 -9.47 -2.43
N LYS A 45 12.63 -8.37 -2.84
CA LYS A 45 12.08 -8.14 -4.16
C LYS A 45 13.17 -8.29 -5.23
N SER A 46 13.19 -9.44 -5.89
CA SER A 46 14.22 -9.83 -6.86
C SER A 46 13.70 -10.91 -7.80
N LEU A 47 14.30 -11.03 -8.99
CA LEU A 47 13.92 -12.08 -9.96
C LEU A 47 14.30 -13.48 -9.44
N GLU A 48 15.30 -13.59 -8.58
CA GLU A 48 15.71 -14.81 -7.90
C GLU A 48 14.60 -15.38 -7.01
N ASN A 49 13.81 -14.49 -6.39
CA ASN A 49 12.73 -14.86 -5.49
C ASN A 49 11.34 -14.85 -6.15
N ILE A 50 11.24 -14.56 -7.46
CA ILE A 50 9.93 -14.35 -8.13
C ILE A 50 8.97 -15.55 -7.99
N GLY A 51 9.49 -16.78 -8.05
CA GLY A 51 8.68 -17.98 -7.82
C GLY A 51 8.03 -18.00 -6.44
N ARG A 52 8.78 -17.64 -5.40
CA ARG A 52 8.28 -17.56 -4.02
C ARG A 52 7.29 -16.42 -3.84
N ILE A 53 7.59 -15.26 -4.43
CA ILE A 53 6.71 -14.08 -4.42
C ILE A 53 5.36 -14.43 -5.05
N VAL A 54 5.34 -15.05 -6.24
CA VAL A 54 4.11 -15.46 -6.94
C VAL A 54 3.32 -16.50 -6.15
N LEU A 55 3.99 -17.53 -5.59
CA LEU A 55 3.32 -18.54 -4.77
C LEU A 55 2.65 -17.92 -3.54
N LYS A 56 3.33 -16.98 -2.89
CA LYS A 56 2.81 -16.28 -1.72
C LYS A 56 1.69 -15.32 -2.09
N PHE A 57 1.81 -14.60 -3.21
CA PHE A 57 0.72 -13.80 -3.77
C PHE A 57 -0.55 -14.66 -3.95
N ILE A 58 -0.46 -15.81 -4.61
CA ILE A 58 -1.62 -16.70 -4.84
C ILE A 58 -2.20 -17.20 -3.50
N SER A 59 -1.34 -17.56 -2.54
CA SER A 59 -1.78 -18.01 -1.22
C SER A 59 -2.52 -16.93 -0.45
N TYR A 60 -1.97 -15.71 -0.38
CA TYR A 60 -2.58 -14.60 0.34
C TYR A 60 -3.80 -14.05 -0.40
N GLN A 61 -3.84 -14.11 -1.72
CA GLN A 61 -5.02 -13.74 -2.51
C GLN A 61 -6.24 -14.59 -2.09
N LYS A 62 -6.05 -15.90 -1.89
CA LYS A 62 -7.12 -16.77 -1.38
C LYS A 62 -7.54 -16.41 0.05
N LYS A 63 -6.59 -16.01 0.91
CA LYS A 63 -6.89 -15.60 2.29
C LYS A 63 -7.60 -14.26 2.34
N ALA A 64 -7.21 -13.30 1.50
CA ALA A 64 -7.84 -12.00 1.39
C ALA A 64 -9.31 -12.07 0.95
N LEU A 65 -9.70 -13.11 0.20
CA LEU A 65 -11.11 -13.36 -0.12
C LEU A 65 -11.96 -13.69 1.12
N ASN A 66 -11.35 -14.35 2.12
CA ASN A 66 -12.03 -14.72 3.36
C ASN A 66 -11.88 -13.64 4.45
N ASN A 67 -10.81 -12.83 4.36
CA ASN A 67 -10.49 -11.75 5.28
C ASN A 67 -10.35 -10.45 4.50
N SER A 68 -11.45 -9.95 3.94
CA SER A 68 -11.43 -8.67 3.23
C SER A 68 -11.43 -7.51 4.22
N GLY A 69 -10.73 -6.43 3.88
CA GLY A 69 -10.89 -5.14 4.54
C GLY A 69 -12.30 -4.60 4.42
N LEU A 70 -12.58 -3.55 5.18
CA LEU A 70 -13.91 -3.00 5.35
C LEU A 70 -13.88 -1.48 5.26
N TYR A 71 -14.97 -0.91 4.74
CA TYR A 71 -15.23 0.51 4.87
C TYR A 71 -15.84 0.78 6.24
N ARG A 72 -15.37 1.82 6.91
CA ARG A 72 -15.92 2.31 8.18
C ARG A 72 -16.09 3.81 8.11
N GLU A 73 -16.92 4.35 8.99
CA GLU A 73 -17.02 5.79 9.16
C GLU A 73 -15.63 6.36 9.49
N GLY A 74 -15.15 7.27 8.65
CA GLY A 74 -13.93 8.03 8.90
C GLY A 74 -14.25 9.34 9.59
N HIS A 75 -13.26 9.94 10.25
CA HIS A 75 -13.38 11.25 10.88
C HIS A 75 -12.92 12.35 9.91
N PRO A 76 -13.81 13.10 9.24
CA PRO A 76 -13.40 14.09 8.24
C PRO A 76 -12.66 15.26 8.86
N GLY A 77 -12.91 15.56 10.15
CA GLY A 77 -12.14 16.54 10.91
C GLY A 77 -10.66 16.17 11.09
N LEU A 78 -10.30 14.89 10.89
CA LEU A 78 -8.92 14.41 10.85
C LEU A 78 -8.41 14.17 9.41
N GLY A 79 -9.20 14.53 8.38
CA GLY A 79 -8.83 14.35 6.97
C GLY A 79 -9.19 12.99 6.37
N ALA A 80 -9.89 12.12 7.11
CA ALA A 80 -10.39 10.85 6.59
C ALA A 80 -11.55 11.08 5.60
N ASN A 81 -11.75 10.15 4.67
CA ASN A 81 -12.99 10.13 3.89
C ASN A 81 -14.17 9.74 4.80
N LYS A 82 -15.41 10.14 4.44
CA LYS A 82 -16.61 9.75 5.20
C LYS A 82 -16.72 8.22 5.31
N GLU A 83 -16.45 7.52 4.22
CA GLU A 83 -16.29 6.07 4.18
C GLU A 83 -14.81 5.76 3.94
N GLN A 84 -14.08 5.56 5.03
CA GLN A 84 -12.65 5.29 4.98
C GLN A 84 -12.41 3.78 4.85
N TYR A 85 -11.55 3.38 3.92
CA TYR A 85 -11.18 1.99 3.75
C TYR A 85 -10.10 1.58 4.77
N TYR A 86 -10.30 0.42 5.37
CA TYR A 86 -9.35 -0.23 6.27
C TYR A 86 -9.03 -1.63 5.71
N PRO A 87 -7.92 -1.78 4.95
CA PRO A 87 -7.51 -3.06 4.40
C PRO A 87 -7.15 -4.05 5.49
N SER A 88 -7.34 -5.34 5.22
CA SER A 88 -6.77 -6.40 6.05
C SER A 88 -5.28 -6.58 5.76
N ASP A 89 -4.56 -7.20 6.69
CA ASP A 89 -3.16 -7.61 6.50
C ASP A 89 -3.01 -8.43 5.21
N GLU A 90 -3.93 -9.37 4.95
CA GLU A 90 -3.92 -10.18 3.74
C GLU A 90 -4.02 -9.34 2.46
N GLU A 91 -4.88 -8.31 2.45
CA GLU A 91 -5.00 -7.44 1.28
C GLU A 91 -3.77 -6.55 1.09
N LEU A 92 -3.17 -6.06 2.17
CA LEU A 92 -1.93 -5.29 2.12
C LEU A 92 -0.80 -6.13 1.51
N ILE A 93 -0.66 -7.38 1.97
CA ILE A 93 0.34 -8.32 1.42
C ILE A 93 0.08 -8.60 -0.06
N VAL A 94 -1.18 -8.83 -0.45
CA VAL A 94 -1.53 -9.09 -1.86
C VAL A 94 -1.23 -7.88 -2.74
N SER A 95 -1.54 -6.67 -2.27
CA SER A 95 -1.24 -5.43 -2.98
C SER A 95 0.27 -5.28 -3.18
N GLU A 96 1.05 -5.42 -2.10
CA GLU A 96 2.50 -5.23 -2.12
C GLU A 96 3.19 -6.26 -3.02
N LEU A 97 2.87 -7.55 -2.85
CA LEU A 97 3.43 -8.61 -3.69
C LEU A 97 2.99 -8.46 -5.16
N GLY A 98 1.77 -7.98 -5.40
CA GLY A 98 1.29 -7.69 -6.75
C GLY A 98 2.10 -6.60 -7.44
N GLU A 99 2.43 -5.53 -6.72
CA GLU A 99 3.32 -4.47 -7.21
C GLU A 99 4.74 -4.99 -7.44
N TRP A 100 5.28 -5.81 -6.53
CA TRP A 100 6.59 -6.43 -6.72
C TRP A 100 6.67 -7.26 -7.99
N ILE A 101 5.64 -8.08 -8.25
CA ILE A 101 5.57 -8.89 -9.48
C ILE A 101 5.51 -7.99 -10.71
N LEU A 102 4.71 -6.92 -10.70
CA LEU A 102 4.62 -5.99 -11.84
C LEU A 102 5.95 -5.32 -12.11
N GLU A 103 6.60 -4.79 -11.07
CA GLU A 103 7.86 -4.07 -11.23
C GLU A 103 9.00 -4.99 -11.66
N LEU A 104 9.01 -6.25 -11.23
CA LEU A 104 10.02 -7.22 -11.64
C LEU A 104 9.81 -7.73 -13.07
N LEU A 105 8.56 -7.92 -13.50
CA LEU A 105 8.26 -8.57 -14.80
C LEU A 105 7.99 -7.58 -15.94
N LYS A 106 7.39 -6.42 -15.67
CA LYS A 106 7.01 -5.43 -16.70
C LYS A 106 8.19 -4.88 -17.52
N PRO A 107 9.39 -4.66 -16.95
CA PRO A 107 10.54 -4.17 -17.71
C PRO A 107 11.22 -5.23 -18.58
N LEU A 108 10.89 -6.51 -18.40
CA LEU A 108 11.56 -7.60 -19.10
C LEU A 108 11.13 -7.66 -20.56
N ASP A 109 12.09 -7.91 -21.44
CA ASP A 109 11.82 -8.32 -22.81
C ASP A 109 11.18 -9.72 -22.85
N GLU A 110 10.54 -10.05 -23.97
CA GLU A 110 9.80 -11.30 -24.11
C GLU A 110 10.68 -12.55 -23.95
N GLU A 111 11.94 -12.51 -24.37
CA GLU A 111 12.86 -13.64 -24.27
C GLU A 111 13.26 -13.89 -22.81
N THR A 112 13.68 -12.83 -22.12
CA THR A 112 14.03 -12.88 -20.70
C THR A 112 12.83 -13.31 -19.86
N TYR A 113 11.65 -12.77 -20.16
CA TYR A 113 10.40 -13.16 -19.52
C TYR A 113 10.13 -14.67 -19.64
N ARG A 114 10.23 -15.23 -20.84
CA ARG A 114 10.05 -16.68 -21.07
C ARG A 114 11.08 -17.51 -20.30
N LYS A 115 12.35 -17.08 -20.25
CA LYS A 115 13.40 -17.75 -19.47
C LYS A 115 13.09 -17.74 -17.97
N VAL A 116 12.68 -16.60 -17.42
CA VAL A 116 12.27 -16.46 -16.01
C VAL A 116 11.09 -17.38 -15.71
N LYS A 117 10.06 -17.35 -16.57
CA LYS A 117 8.87 -18.19 -16.45
C LYS A 117 9.20 -19.68 -16.42
N GLN A 118 10.06 -20.14 -17.31
CA GLN A 118 10.52 -21.54 -17.36
C GLN A 118 11.38 -21.89 -16.14
N LYS A 119 12.36 -21.05 -15.79
CA LYS A 119 13.30 -21.27 -14.68
C LYS A 119 12.58 -21.43 -13.34
N TYR A 120 11.56 -20.61 -13.08
CA TYR A 120 10.82 -20.62 -11.81
C TYR A 120 9.46 -21.33 -11.89
N GLY A 121 9.15 -22.00 -13.01
CA GLY A 121 7.91 -22.77 -13.18
C GLY A 121 6.64 -21.92 -13.03
N LEU A 122 6.67 -20.65 -13.44
CA LEU A 122 5.52 -19.77 -13.33
C LEU A 122 4.43 -20.20 -14.32
N LYS A 123 3.24 -20.54 -13.80
CA LYS A 123 2.12 -20.98 -14.64
C LYS A 123 1.56 -19.81 -15.42
N SER A 124 1.28 -20.05 -16.71
CA SER A 124 0.54 -19.10 -17.53
C SER A 124 -0.81 -18.80 -16.90
N GLY A 125 -1.12 -17.52 -16.71
CA GLY A 125 -2.39 -17.15 -16.11
C GLY A 125 -2.55 -15.65 -15.94
N LYS A 126 -3.81 -15.24 -15.87
CA LYS A 126 -4.17 -13.87 -15.51
C LYS A 126 -4.54 -13.85 -14.03
N LEU A 127 -3.67 -13.24 -13.21
CA LEU A 127 -4.00 -12.95 -11.82
C LEU A 127 -4.47 -11.51 -11.71
N MET A 128 -5.30 -11.22 -10.71
CA MET A 128 -5.87 -9.88 -10.51
C MET A 128 -5.83 -9.49 -9.04
N PHE A 129 -5.48 -8.25 -8.74
CA PHE A 129 -5.51 -7.73 -7.38
C PHE A 129 -5.96 -6.28 -7.35
N HIS A 130 -6.43 -5.84 -6.19
CA HIS A 130 -6.65 -4.42 -5.93
C HIS A 130 -5.36 -3.82 -5.40
N ARG A 131 -4.92 -2.73 -6.03
CA ARG A 131 -3.89 -1.88 -5.44
C ARG A 131 -4.46 -1.18 -4.21
N ILE A 132 -3.66 -1.11 -3.17
CA ILE A 132 -3.90 -0.27 -2.02
C ILE A 132 -2.91 0.87 -2.10
N THR A 133 -3.42 2.08 -2.17
CA THR A 133 -2.61 3.31 -2.14
C THR A 133 -2.73 3.95 -0.78
N PHE A 134 -1.71 4.70 -0.39
CA PHE A 134 -1.68 5.41 0.88
C PHE A 134 -1.64 6.90 0.62
N ARG A 135 -2.30 7.64 1.49
CA ARG A 135 -2.21 9.10 1.53
C ARG A 135 -2.02 9.53 2.97
N HIS A 136 -1.19 10.55 3.19
CA HIS A 136 -1.18 11.26 4.46
C HIS A 136 -2.05 12.52 4.40
N VAL A 137 -2.50 12.95 5.57
CA VAL A 137 -3.10 14.26 5.78
C VAL A 137 -2.50 14.87 7.03
N ASP A 138 -2.03 16.11 6.91
CA ASP A 138 -1.64 16.92 8.06
C ASP A 138 -2.81 17.78 8.49
N VAL A 139 -3.18 17.64 9.76
CA VAL A 139 -4.25 18.43 10.36
C VAL A 139 -3.61 19.37 11.38
N MET A 140 -3.79 20.66 11.13
CA MET A 140 -3.28 21.74 11.97
C MET A 140 -3.65 21.49 13.45
N GLY A 141 -2.64 21.44 14.32
CA GLY A 141 -2.82 21.20 15.77
C GLY A 141 -3.19 19.78 16.20
N SER A 142 -3.43 18.84 15.27
CA SER A 142 -3.82 17.45 15.56
C SER A 142 -2.81 16.41 15.09
N GLY A 143 -1.91 16.79 14.17
CA GLY A 143 -0.79 15.96 13.72
C GLY A 143 -1.01 15.33 12.35
N ARG A 144 -0.22 14.29 12.06
CA ARG A 144 -0.18 13.60 10.76
C ARG A 144 -0.89 12.25 10.83
N TYR A 145 -1.84 12.05 9.93
CA TYR A 145 -2.65 10.83 9.79
C TYR A 145 -2.40 10.16 8.45
N PHE A 146 -2.51 8.83 8.41
CA PHE A 146 -2.33 8.03 7.20
C PHE A 146 -3.59 7.22 6.90
N TYR A 147 -3.99 7.23 5.64
CA TYR A 147 -5.20 6.59 5.16
C TYR A 147 -4.88 5.69 3.98
N ALA A 148 -5.52 4.51 3.95
CA ALA A 148 -5.42 3.58 2.85
C ALA A 148 -6.62 3.74 1.91
N GLU A 149 -6.41 3.55 0.62
CA GLU A 149 -7.47 3.60 -0.39
C GLU A 149 -7.38 2.38 -1.28
N LYS A 150 -8.52 1.72 -1.49
CA LYS A 150 -8.61 0.60 -2.42
C LYS A 150 -8.83 1.13 -3.82
N ALA A 151 -7.92 0.81 -4.74
CA ALA A 151 -8.09 1.18 -6.13
C ALA A 151 -9.40 0.57 -6.68
N PRO A 152 -10.24 1.37 -7.37
CA PRO A 152 -11.55 0.92 -7.84
C PRO A 152 -11.43 -0.16 -8.92
N LYS A 153 -10.34 -0.12 -9.70
CA LYS A 153 -10.04 -1.11 -10.74
C LYS A 153 -9.02 -2.12 -10.23
N ARG A 154 -9.23 -3.38 -10.57
CA ARG A 154 -8.24 -4.44 -10.37
C ARG A 154 -7.13 -4.33 -11.39
N THR A 155 -5.90 -4.49 -10.94
CA THR A 155 -4.71 -4.59 -11.79
C THR A 155 -4.51 -6.03 -12.21
N ALA A 156 -4.19 -6.26 -13.48
CA ALA A 156 -3.91 -7.58 -14.02
C ALA A 156 -2.40 -7.87 -13.99
N LEU A 157 -2.04 -9.05 -13.47
CA LEU A 157 -0.74 -9.66 -13.63
C LEU A 157 -0.85 -10.70 -14.73
N ILE A 158 -0.07 -10.52 -15.79
CA ILE A 158 0.06 -11.50 -16.86
C ILE A 158 1.29 -12.33 -16.51
N LEU A 159 1.07 -13.59 -16.16
CA LEU A 159 2.11 -14.59 -15.88
C LEU A 159 2.30 -15.53 -17.06
#